data_AF-U2FYV8-F1
#
_entry.id   AF-U2FYV8-F1
#
_cell.length_a   1.000
_cell.length_b   1.000
_cell.length_c   1.000
_cell.angle_alpha   90.00
_cell.angle_beta   90.00
_cell.angle_gamma   90.00
#
_symmetry.space_group_name_H-M   'P 1'
#
loop_
_entity.id
_entity.type
_entity.pdbx_description
1 polymer ?
#
loop_
_entity_poly.entity_id
_entity_poly.type
_entity_poly.pdbx_seq_one_letter_code
_entity_poly.pdbx_strand_id
1 'polypeptide(L)'
;MTTIDITTLTKVERSIILYAESCSVDYGGLLEGMRMNAHDHVALRKFEALGILSFGRVPAKLLGPLSDFGRKPTHWVTFTDDAWQLAHALRRQRAARGSASRTKVDEALAERRTEAA
;
A
#
# COMPACT_ATOMS: atom_id res chain seq x y z
N MET A 1 -19.95 -8.37 -4.49
CA MET A 1 -19.02 -7.52 -3.72
C MET A 1 -18.48 -8.37 -2.60
N THR A 2 -17.19 -8.65 -2.60
CA THR A 2 -16.56 -9.52 -1.60
C THR A 2 -16.03 -8.62 -0.49
N THR A 3 -16.80 -8.46 0.58
CA THR A 3 -16.38 -7.64 1.72
C THR A 3 -15.29 -8.38 2.51
N ILE A 4 -14.03 -7.98 2.32
CA ILE A 4 -12.89 -8.54 3.07
C ILE A 4 -12.77 -7.81 4.41
N ASP A 5 -12.81 -8.57 5.50
CA ASP A 5 -12.56 -8.06 6.84
C ASP A 5 -11.05 -7.82 7.06
N ILE A 6 -10.68 -6.55 7.25
CA ILE A 6 -9.30 -6.10 7.50
C ILE A 6 -8.64 -6.74 8.73
N THR A 7 -9.43 -7.21 9.70
CA THR A 7 -8.90 -7.80 10.95
C THR A 7 -8.36 -9.21 10.74
N THR A 8 -8.85 -9.91 9.71
CA THR A 8 -8.41 -11.25 9.34
C THR A 8 -7.12 -11.26 8.51
N LEU A 9 -6.72 -10.09 8.00
CA LEU A 9 -5.51 -9.95 7.20
C LEU A 9 -4.24 -9.98 8.07
N THR A 10 -3.27 -10.75 7.61
CA THR A 10 -1.91 -10.76 8.14
C THR A 10 -1.25 -9.38 8.02
N LYS A 11 -0.16 -9.17 8.75
CA LYS A 11 0.63 -7.93 8.63
C LYS A 11 1.17 -7.73 7.21
N VAL A 12 1.61 -8.81 6.55
CA VAL A 12 2.14 -8.77 5.18
C VAL A 12 1.06 -8.33 4.20
N GLU A 13 -0.11 -8.99 4.23
CA GLU A 13 -1.26 -8.66 3.37
C GLU A 13 -1.68 -7.19 3.51
N ARG A 14 -1.75 -6.68 4.73
CA ARG A 14 -2.06 -5.26 4.99
C ARG A 14 -0.99 -4.32 4.45
N SER A 15 0.28 -4.71 4.54
CA SER A 15 1.37 -3.87 4.06
C SER A 15 1.43 -3.84 2.53
N ILE A 16 1.32 -5.00 1.88
CA ILE A 16 1.49 -5.10 0.42
C ILE A 16 0.34 -4.45 -0.32
N ILE A 17 -0.90 -4.55 0.16
CA ILE A 17 -2.03 -3.89 -0.51
C ILE A 17 -1.92 -2.36 -0.41
N LEU A 18 -1.42 -1.82 0.70
CA LEU A 18 -1.16 -0.38 0.83
C LEU A 18 -0.01 0.09 -0.07
N TYR A 19 1.04 -0.73 -0.23
CA TYR A 19 2.11 -0.44 -1.18
C TYR A 19 1.62 -0.48 -2.63
N ALA A 20 0.89 -1.54 -3.01
CA ALA A 20 0.34 -1.70 -4.35
C ALA A 20 -0.66 -0.58 -4.70
N GLU A 21 -1.46 -0.15 -3.72
CA GLU A 21 -2.37 0.98 -3.88
C GLU A 21 -1.58 2.27 -4.10
N SER A 22 -0.52 2.53 -3.31
CA SER A 22 0.30 3.74 -3.49
C SER A 22 0.97 3.73 -4.87
N CYS A 23 1.40 2.55 -5.34
CA CYS A 23 1.87 2.36 -6.71
C CYS A 23 0.80 2.60 -7.77
N SER A 24 -0.46 2.27 -7.49
CA SER A 24 -1.57 2.54 -8.40
C SER A 24 -1.83 4.04 -8.56
N VAL A 25 -1.72 4.81 -7.47
CA VAL A 25 -1.94 6.26 -7.48
C VAL A 25 -0.75 7.02 -8.08
N ASP A 26 0.45 6.80 -7.55
CA ASP A 26 1.61 7.67 -7.83
C ASP A 26 2.49 7.14 -8.97
N TYR A 27 2.36 5.85 -9.29
CA TYR A 27 3.33 5.14 -10.11
C TYR A 27 2.67 4.33 -11.24
N GLY A 28 1.43 4.66 -11.60
CA GLY A 28 0.71 4.06 -12.74
C GLY A 28 0.46 2.55 -12.59
N GLY A 29 0.39 2.05 -11.36
CA GLY A 29 0.20 0.63 -11.07
C GLY A 29 1.47 -0.20 -11.27
N LEU A 30 2.65 0.41 -11.34
CA LEU A 30 3.92 -0.30 -11.53
C LEU A 30 4.66 -0.54 -10.20
N LEU A 31 5.02 -1.80 -9.94
CA LEU A 31 5.65 -2.25 -8.70
C LEU A 31 7.10 -2.68 -8.94
N GLU A 32 7.96 -2.34 -7.99
CA GLU A 32 9.35 -2.75 -7.98
C GLU A 32 9.53 -4.05 -7.20
N GLY A 33 9.81 -5.16 -7.91
CA GLY A 33 9.99 -6.47 -7.28
C GLY A 33 11.12 -6.52 -6.25
N MET A 34 12.13 -5.64 -6.35
CA MET A 34 13.19 -5.52 -5.34
C MET A 34 12.70 -5.01 -3.98
N ARG A 35 11.50 -4.41 -3.92
CA ARG A 35 10.84 -3.97 -2.68
C ARG A 35 9.84 -5.00 -2.15
N MET A 36 9.73 -6.15 -2.81
CA MET A 36 8.77 -7.21 -2.48
C MET A 36 9.53 -8.47 -2.09
N ASN A 37 9.06 -9.13 -1.04
CA ASN A 37 9.54 -10.46 -0.64
C ASN A 37 8.60 -11.57 -1.15
N ALA A 38 8.96 -12.83 -0.92
CA ALA A 38 8.14 -13.98 -1.34
C ALA A 38 6.72 -13.95 -0.76
N HIS A 39 6.54 -13.50 0.48
CA HIS A 39 5.22 -13.41 1.10
C HIS A 39 4.34 -12.31 0.48
N ASP A 40 4.95 -11.20 0.04
CA ASP A 40 4.24 -10.15 -0.70
C ASP A 40 3.67 -10.69 -2.01
N HIS A 41 4.44 -11.50 -2.74
CA HIS A 41 3.98 -12.17 -3.95
C HIS A 41 2.83 -13.15 -3.67
N VAL A 42 2.93 -13.95 -2.61
CA VAL A 42 1.86 -14.88 -2.20
C VAL A 42 0.57 -14.10 -1.87
N ALA A 43 0.68 -13.01 -1.13
CA ALA A 43 -0.46 -12.17 -0.78
C ALA A 43 -1.13 -11.53 -2.01
N LEU A 44 -0.35 -11.00 -2.97
CA LEU A 44 -0.90 -10.45 -4.21
C LEU A 44 -1.61 -11.52 -5.06
N ARG A 45 -1.05 -12.73 -5.14
CA ARG A 45 -1.71 -13.85 -5.82
C ARG A 45 -3.00 -14.28 -5.13
N LYS A 46 -3.04 -14.26 -3.80
CA LYS A 46 -4.27 -14.50 -3.04
C LYS A 46 -5.33 -13.45 -3.37
N PHE A 47 -4.96 -12.16 -3.40
CA PHE A 47 -5.90 -11.09 -3.76
C PHE A 47 -6.38 -11.18 -5.21
N GLU A 48 -5.51 -11.57 -6.14
CA GLU A 48 -5.89 -11.86 -7.52
C GLU A 48 -6.90 -13.01 -7.61
N ALA A 49 -6.65 -14.12 -6.89
CA ALA A 49 -7.58 -15.25 -6.83
C ALA A 49 -8.94 -14.88 -6.21
N LEU A 50 -8.98 -13.89 -5.32
CA LEU A 50 -10.21 -13.34 -4.74
C LEU A 50 -10.91 -12.31 -5.66
N GLY A 51 -10.31 -11.97 -6.81
CA GLY A 51 -10.88 -11.05 -7.78
C GLY A 51 -10.87 -9.58 -7.37
N ILE A 52 -10.10 -9.20 -6.34
CA ILE A 52 -10.05 -7.79 -5.90
C ILE A 52 -8.96 -6.98 -6.61
N LEU A 53 -8.01 -7.64 -7.26
CA LEU A 53 -7.00 -6.98 -8.10
C LEU A 53 -6.55 -7.91 -9.22
N SER A 54 -5.88 -7.37 -10.22
CA SER A 54 -5.11 -8.15 -11.21
C SER A 54 -3.63 -7.85 -11.03
N PHE A 55 -2.77 -8.87 -11.12
CA PHE A 55 -1.35 -8.73 -10.83
C PHE A 55 -0.47 -9.59 -11.73
N GLY A 56 0.59 -9.00 -12.28
CA GLY A 56 1.46 -9.71 -13.20
C GLY A 56 2.86 -9.16 -13.31
N ARG A 57 3.67 -9.83 -14.14
CA ARG A 57 5.01 -9.35 -14.51
C ARG A 57 4.91 -8.41 -15.69
N VAL A 58 5.77 -7.39 -15.69
CA VAL A 58 5.98 -6.52 -16.85
C VAL A 58 6.69 -7.32 -17.95
N PRO A 59 6.23 -7.26 -19.22
CA PRO A 59 6.93 -7.88 -20.35
C PRO A 59 8.40 -7.43 -20.44
N ALA A 60 9.31 -8.36 -20.71
CA ALA A 60 10.76 -8.09 -20.72
C ALA A 60 11.16 -6.90 -21.60
N LYS A 61 10.53 -6.78 -22.79
CA LYS A 61 10.75 -5.67 -23.73
C LYS A 61 10.40 -4.28 -23.18
N LEU A 62 9.58 -4.20 -22.13
CA LEU A 62 9.14 -2.96 -21.49
C LEU A 62 9.96 -2.63 -20.24
N LEU A 63 10.80 -3.54 -19.74
CA LEU A 63 11.58 -3.29 -18.51
C LEU A 63 12.55 -2.12 -18.68
N GLY A 64 13.25 -2.02 -19.82
CA GLY A 64 14.13 -0.89 -20.12
C GLY A 64 13.36 0.43 -20.20
N PRO A 65 12.38 0.55 -21.11
CA PRO A 65 11.59 1.78 -21.27
C PRO A 65 10.83 2.26 -20.05
N LEU A 66 10.47 1.36 -19.12
CA LEU A 66 9.77 1.73 -17.88
C LEU A 66 10.71 2.00 -16.69
N SER A 67 12.02 1.80 -16.87
CA SER A 67 13.01 2.06 -15.83
C SER A 67 13.53 3.49 -15.88
N ASP A 68 12.63 4.45 -15.66
CA ASP A 68 12.97 5.88 -15.61
C ASP A 68 13.05 6.39 -14.16
N PHE A 69 13.74 7.53 -13.97
CA PHE A 69 13.85 8.25 -12.69
C PHE A 69 14.31 7.39 -11.51
N GLY A 70 15.20 6.42 -11.77
CA GLY A 70 15.79 5.54 -10.75
C GLY A 70 14.88 4.40 -10.29
N ARG A 71 13.70 4.23 -10.89
CA ARG A 71 12.80 3.10 -10.62
C ARG A 71 13.10 1.94 -11.55
N LYS A 72 12.83 0.72 -11.08
CA LYS A 72 12.98 -0.53 -11.84
C LYS A 72 11.73 -1.39 -11.68
N PRO A 73 10.59 -0.99 -12.29
CA PRO A 73 9.36 -1.76 -12.18
C PRO A 73 9.49 -3.10 -12.89
N THR A 74 9.11 -4.17 -12.21
CA THR A 74 9.13 -5.53 -12.76
C THR A 74 7.76 -6.19 -12.74
N HIS A 75 6.80 -5.57 -12.07
CA HIS A 75 5.43 -6.04 -11.93
C HIS A 75 4.44 -4.90 -12.14
N TRP A 76 3.20 -5.27 -12.42
CA TRP A 76 2.07 -4.35 -12.56
C TRP A 76 0.89 -4.84 -11.71
N VAL A 77 0.03 -3.91 -11.31
CA VAL A 77 -1.23 -4.19 -10.62
C VAL A 77 -2.35 -3.30 -11.16
N THR A 78 -3.56 -3.84 -11.15
CA THR A 78 -4.79 -3.09 -11.40
C THR A 78 -5.77 -3.37 -10.27
N PHE A 79 -6.27 -2.33 -9.61
CA PHE A 79 -7.24 -2.45 -8.51
C PHE A 79 -8.66 -2.51 -9.04
N THR A 80 -9.51 -3.32 -8.41
CA THR A 80 -10.96 -3.16 -8.51
C THR A 80 -11.46 -2.20 -7.44
N ASP A 81 -12.74 -1.81 -7.51
CA ASP A 81 -13.37 -0.96 -6.49
C ASP A 81 -13.29 -1.59 -5.09
N ASP A 82 -13.45 -2.91 -4.98
CA ASP A 82 -13.35 -3.64 -3.71
C ASP A 82 -11.93 -3.51 -3.11
N ALA A 83 -10.87 -3.53 -3.93
CA ALA A 83 -9.50 -3.29 -3.44
C ALA A 83 -9.28 -1.83 -3.02
N TRP A 84 -9.87 -0.86 -3.70
CA TRP A 84 -9.82 0.55 -3.27
C TRP A 84 -10.49 0.74 -1.91
N GLN A 85 -11.67 0.14 -1.70
CA GLN A 85 -12.36 0.20 -0.41
C GLN A 85 -11.54 -0.47 0.70
N LEU A 86 -10.96 -1.64 0.41
CA LEU A 86 -10.11 -2.35 1.36
C LEU A 86 -8.87 -1.52 1.75
N ALA A 87 -8.16 -0.96 0.77
CA ALA A 87 -6.99 -0.13 1.01
C ALA A 87 -7.35 1.15 1.77
N HIS A 88 -8.47 1.79 1.44
CA HIS A 88 -8.97 2.95 2.16
C HIS A 88 -9.26 2.63 3.64
N ALA A 89 -9.95 1.52 3.92
CA ALA A 89 -10.20 1.07 5.29
C ALA A 89 -8.90 0.85 6.08
N LEU A 90 -7.90 0.21 5.45
CA LEU A 90 -6.59 -0.02 6.05
C LEU A 90 -5.82 1.28 6.31
N ARG A 91 -5.90 2.26 5.41
CA ARG A 91 -5.28 3.57 5.61
C ARG A 91 -5.86 4.31 6.81
N ARG A 92 -7.20 4.33 6.94
CA ARG A 92 -7.86 4.93 8.11
C ARG A 92 -7.42 4.24 9.41
N GLN A 93 -7.38 2.90 9.41
CA GLN A 93 -6.87 2.14 10.56
C GLN A 93 -5.41 2.50 10.89
N ARG A 94 -4.55 2.62 9.87
CA ARG A 94 -3.14 2.96 10.07
C ARG A 94 -2.95 4.39 10.57
N ALA A 95 -3.71 5.35 10.04
CA ALA A 95 -3.69 6.74 10.48
C ALA A 95 -4.13 6.88 11.94
N ALA A 96 -5.16 6.14 12.35
CA ALA A 96 -5.67 6.17 13.72
C ALA A 96 -4.66 5.65 14.77
N ARG A 97 -3.67 4.84 14.39
CA ARG A 97 -2.61 4.39 15.31
C ARG A 97 -1.64 5.51 15.70
N GLY A 98 -1.64 6.63 14.97
CA GLY A 98 -0.68 7.71 15.17
C GLY A 98 0.74 7.31 14.75
N SER A 99 1.65 8.26 14.86
CA SER A 99 3.09 8.06 14.66
C SER A 99 3.85 8.71 15.80
N ALA A 100 5.03 8.20 16.13
CA ALA A 100 5.88 8.79 17.16
C ALA A 100 6.17 10.28 16.89
N SER A 101 6.32 10.65 15.62
CA SER A 101 6.48 12.06 15.23
C SER A 101 5.22 12.88 15.50
N ARG A 102 4.02 12.34 15.22
CA ARG A 102 2.76 13.04 15.53
C ARG A 102 2.59 13.25 17.03
N THR A 103 2.92 12.24 17.83
CA THR A 103 2.87 12.33 19.31
C THR A 103 3.74 13.47 19.83
N LYS A 104 4.99 13.60 19.37
CA LYS A 104 5.88 14.71 19.76
C LYS A 104 5.30 16.08 19.42
N VAL A 105 4.63 16.20 18.27
CA VAL A 105 3.95 17.44 17.88
C VAL A 105 2.77 17.72 18.80
N ASP A 106 1.98 16.71 19.15
CA ASP A 106 0.84 16.86 20.05
C ASP A 106 1.27 17.30 21.45
N GLU A 107 2.36 16.74 21.97
CA GLU A 107 2.99 17.13 23.24
C GLU A 107 3.43 18.61 23.22
N ALA A 108 4.21 19.01 22.21
CA ALA A 108 4.65 20.40 22.08
C ALA A 108 3.49 21.42 21.92
N LEU A 109 2.39 21.01 21.28
CA LEU A 109 1.18 21.84 21.17
C LEU A 109 0.36 21.89 22.48
N ALA A 110 0.45 20.86 23.32
CA ALA A 110 -0.17 20.86 24.64
C ALA A 110 0.56 21.82 25.59
N GLU A 111 1.90 21.76 25.62
CA GLU A 111 2.76 22.64 26.43
C GLU A 111 2.52 24.13 26.12
N ARG A 112 2.47 24.50 24.83
CA ARG A 112 2.16 25.87 24.41
C ARG A 112 0.79 26.36 24.84
N ARG A 113 -0.21 25.48 24.91
CA ARG A 113 -1.56 25.83 25.37
C ARG A 113 -1.61 26.06 26.88
N THR A 114 -0.79 25.34 27.64
CA THR A 114 -0.66 25.54 29.09
C THR A 114 0.15 26.78 29.45
N GLU A 115 1.14 27.18 28.64
CA GLU A 115 1.93 28.40 28.86
C GLU A 115 1.19 29.70 28.49
N ALA A 116 0.20 29.59 27.60
CA ALA A 116 -0.62 30.72 27.14
C ALA A 116 -1.91 30.95 27.96
N ALA A 117 -2.16 30.11 28.99
CA ALA A 117 -3.31 30.16 29.88
C ALA A 117 -2.90 30.64 31.28
#